data_AF-A0A811RYG1-F1
#
_entry.id   AF-A0A811RYG1-F1
#
_cell.length_a   1.000
_cell.length_b   1.000
_cell.length_c   1.000
_cell.angle_alpha   90.00
_cell.angle_beta   90.00
_cell.angle_gamma   90.00
#
_symmetry.space_group_name_H-M   'P 1'
#
loop_
_entity.id
_entity.type
_entity.pdbx_description
1 polymer ?
#
loop_
_entity_poly.entity_id
_entity_poly.type
_entity_poly.pdbx_seq_one_letter_code
_entity_poly.pdbx_strand_id
1 'polypeptide(L)'
;MYSWPHRCTGLKTARKKFERILCPHAFSSCSRPAATEDWSVKVNVPMTKKTYCKNKECRKHTLQKVTQYKKGKDSLSAQGKRRYDRKQSGYGGQTKPVFHKKAKTTKKIVLKLQCQSCKHYSQHPIKALSHFSWAEHVVEPSISVCVCSLFSAFFVTEMQAF
;
A
#
# COMPACT_ATOMS: atom_id res chain seq x y z
N MET A 1 -31.97 6.12 -49.51
CA MET A 1 -33.30 5.48 -49.38
C MET A 1 -33.10 4.06 -48.89
N TYR A 2 -33.27 3.81 -47.59
CA TYR A 2 -33.61 2.47 -47.11
C TYR A 2 -34.69 2.66 -46.06
N SER A 3 -35.90 2.31 -46.47
CA SER A 3 -37.10 2.39 -45.65
C SER A 3 -37.09 1.28 -44.60
N TRP A 4 -37.50 1.66 -43.39
CA TRP A 4 -38.03 0.74 -42.39
C TRP A 4 -39.35 0.10 -42.86
N PRO A 5 -39.65 -1.11 -42.37
CA PRO A 5 -40.99 -1.39 -41.86
C PRO A 5 -40.91 -1.93 -40.41
N HIS A 6 -41.48 -1.23 -39.43
CA HIS A 6 -42.83 -1.44 -38.88
C HIS A 6 -43.08 -2.89 -38.40
N ARG A 7 -42.96 -3.14 -37.09
CA ARG A 7 -44.03 -3.07 -36.07
C ARG A 7 -44.68 -4.45 -35.87
N CYS A 8 -44.42 -5.07 -34.72
CA CYS A 8 -45.39 -5.96 -34.08
C CYS A 8 -45.54 -5.58 -32.61
N THR A 9 -46.79 -5.33 -32.25
CA THR A 9 -47.33 -4.90 -30.97
C THR A 9 -47.45 -6.04 -29.98
N GLY A 10 -47.06 -5.78 -28.73
CA GLY A 10 -47.77 -6.17 -27.50
C GLY A 10 -47.92 -7.65 -27.15
N LEU A 11 -47.45 -8.02 -25.97
CA LEU A 11 -48.32 -8.65 -24.97
C LEU A 11 -47.75 -8.45 -23.56
N LYS A 12 -48.59 -7.90 -22.67
CA LYS A 12 -48.33 -7.79 -21.24
C LYS A 12 -48.57 -9.16 -20.62
N THR A 13 -47.60 -9.70 -19.89
CA THR A 13 -47.85 -10.90 -19.06
C THR A 13 -47.30 -10.70 -17.66
N ALA A 14 -48.24 -10.44 -16.75
CA ALA A 14 -48.32 -10.85 -15.35
C ALA A 14 -47.03 -10.83 -14.49
N ARG A 15 -46.94 -9.79 -13.64
CA ARG A 15 -46.28 -9.88 -12.32
C ARG A 15 -47.00 -10.97 -11.51
N LYS A 16 -46.41 -12.17 -11.42
CA LYS A 16 -46.83 -13.16 -10.42
C LYS A 16 -46.35 -12.71 -9.04
N LYS A 17 -47.33 -12.27 -8.26
CA LYS A 17 -47.37 -12.18 -6.81
C LYS A 17 -46.91 -13.53 -6.23
N PHE A 18 -45.73 -13.57 -5.63
CA PHE A 18 -45.32 -14.69 -4.80
C PHE A 18 -45.60 -14.28 -3.35
N GLU A 19 -46.58 -14.98 -2.77
CA GLU A 19 -47.10 -14.73 -1.46
C GLU A 19 -46.06 -15.01 -0.37
N ARG A 20 -46.12 -14.12 0.62
CA ARG A 20 -45.31 -14.11 1.82
C ARG A 20 -45.89 -15.17 2.75
N ILE A 21 -45.33 -16.38 2.72
CA ILE A 21 -45.57 -17.37 3.77
C ILE A 21 -44.88 -16.86 5.04
N LEU A 22 -45.70 -16.39 5.97
CA LEU A 22 -45.34 -16.15 7.36
C LEU A 22 -45.01 -17.51 8.01
N CYS A 23 -43.75 -17.72 8.38
CA CYS A 23 -43.41 -18.72 9.40
C CYS A 23 -43.48 -18.03 10.77
N PRO A 24 -44.38 -18.47 11.66
CA PRO A 24 -44.49 -17.92 12.99
C PRO A 24 -43.71 -18.81 13.99
N HIS A 25 -42.90 -18.14 14.80
CA HIS A 25 -42.35 -18.57 16.09
C HIS A 25 -41.08 -19.43 16.17
N ALA A 26 -40.20 -18.90 17.03
CA ALA A 26 -39.17 -19.55 17.81
C ALA A 26 -37.87 -19.96 17.07
N PHE A 27 -37.03 -18.97 16.77
CA PHE A 27 -35.61 -19.15 16.99
C PHE A 27 -35.08 -18.03 17.89
N SER A 28 -34.76 -18.45 19.10
CA SER A 28 -34.02 -17.76 20.14
C SER A 28 -33.02 -16.76 19.55
N SER A 29 -33.05 -15.55 20.11
CA SER A 29 -32.12 -14.45 19.89
C SER A 29 -30.68 -14.86 20.20
N CYS A 30 -30.05 -15.60 19.30
CA CYS A 30 -28.62 -15.54 19.14
C CYS A 30 -28.33 -14.28 18.33
N SER A 31 -28.22 -13.16 19.04
CA SER A 31 -27.51 -11.98 18.58
C SER A 31 -26.09 -12.41 18.23
N ARG A 32 -25.88 -12.95 17.03
CA ARG A 32 -24.54 -13.04 16.45
C ARG A 32 -24.08 -11.59 16.34
N PRO A 33 -23.07 -11.13 17.09
CA PRO A 33 -22.41 -9.91 16.70
C PRO A 33 -21.96 -10.14 15.25
N ALA A 34 -22.39 -9.26 14.35
CA ALA A 34 -21.80 -9.16 13.03
C ALA A 34 -20.35 -8.74 13.26
N ALA A 35 -19.48 -9.71 13.56
CA ALA A 35 -18.06 -9.58 13.35
C ALA A 35 -17.91 -9.40 11.84
N THR A 36 -17.98 -8.15 11.40
CA THR A 36 -17.30 -7.74 10.18
C THR A 36 -15.82 -7.95 10.48
N GLU A 37 -15.38 -9.19 10.33
CA GLU A 37 -13.97 -9.51 10.16
C GLU A 37 -13.53 -8.75 8.91
N ASP A 38 -13.10 -7.50 9.11
CA ASP A 38 -12.30 -6.79 8.14
C ASP A 38 -11.07 -7.66 7.92
N TRP A 39 -11.01 -8.32 6.77
CA TRP A 39 -9.82 -9.00 6.27
C TRP A 39 -8.72 -7.97 5.92
N SER A 40 -8.46 -7.01 6.81
CA SER A 40 -7.32 -6.11 6.71
C SER A 40 -6.08 -6.93 7.02
N VAL A 41 -5.55 -7.53 5.96
CA VAL A 41 -4.21 -8.12 5.96
C VAL A 41 -3.22 -7.02 6.34
N LYS A 42 -2.88 -6.91 7.62
CA LYS A 42 -1.90 -5.92 8.11
C LYS A 42 -0.52 -6.30 7.57
N VAL A 43 -0.05 -5.57 6.55
CA VAL A 43 1.29 -5.83 5.97
C VAL A 43 2.31 -4.97 6.68
N ASN A 44 3.28 -5.66 7.29
CA ASN A 44 4.41 -5.06 7.98
C ASN A 44 5.62 -4.98 7.03
N VAL A 45 6.17 -3.79 6.79
CA VAL A 45 7.32 -3.60 5.88
C VAL A 45 8.53 -3.07 6.65
N PRO A 46 9.70 -3.72 6.59
CA PRO A 46 10.89 -3.27 7.31
C PRO A 46 11.44 -1.96 6.74
N MET A 47 11.97 -1.11 7.62
CA MET A 47 12.60 0.17 7.26
C MET A 47 13.92 -0.02 6.52
N THR A 48 14.59 -1.16 6.69
CA THR A 48 15.81 -1.53 5.97
C THR A 48 15.62 -2.87 5.27
N LYS A 49 16.14 -2.99 4.04
CA LYS A 49 16.14 -4.28 3.33
C LYS A 49 17.39 -4.44 2.47
N LYS A 50 17.91 -5.66 2.40
CA LYS A 50 19.01 -6.01 1.48
C LYS A 50 18.41 -6.30 0.10
N THR A 51 18.78 -5.52 -0.92
CA THR A 51 18.35 -5.79 -2.30
C THR A 51 19.36 -5.26 -3.31
N TYR A 52 19.21 -5.70 -4.55
CA TYR A 52 20.15 -5.42 -5.62
C TYR A 52 20.15 -3.94 -5.99
N CYS A 53 21.33 -3.34 -6.09
CA CYS A 53 21.49 -1.98 -6.58
C CYS A 53 21.80 -1.99 -8.08
N LYS A 54 20.96 -1.32 -8.87
CA LYS A 54 21.11 -1.20 -10.34
C LYS A 54 22.20 -0.22 -10.77
N ASN A 55 22.78 0.54 -9.83
CA ASN A 55 23.80 1.52 -10.16
C ASN A 55 25.07 0.84 -10.69
N LYS A 56 25.71 1.45 -11.69
CA LYS A 56 26.90 0.91 -12.37
C LYS A 56 28.09 0.71 -11.43
N GLU A 57 28.18 1.51 -10.38
CA GLU A 57 29.26 1.47 -9.38
C GLU A 57 29.04 0.37 -8.32
N CYS A 58 27.79 0.04 -8.02
CA CYS A 58 27.48 -0.92 -6.95
C CYS A 58 27.33 -2.34 -7.47
N ARG A 59 26.43 -2.56 -8.45
CA ARG A 59 26.08 -3.88 -9.04
C ARG A 59 26.04 -5.05 -8.05
N LYS A 60 25.67 -4.78 -6.80
CA LYS A 60 25.70 -5.72 -5.67
C LYS A 60 24.48 -5.55 -4.79
N HIS A 61 24.21 -6.55 -3.95
CA HIS A 61 23.18 -6.44 -2.93
C HIS A 61 23.69 -5.61 -1.77
N THR A 62 23.06 -4.46 -1.55
CA THR A 62 23.40 -3.54 -0.46
C THR A 62 22.21 -3.37 0.47
N LEU A 63 22.47 -2.87 1.69
CA LEU A 63 21.42 -2.36 2.55
C LEU A 63 20.78 -1.11 1.92
N GLN A 64 19.46 -1.12 1.82
CA GLN A 64 18.67 -0.02 1.28
C GLN A 64 17.69 0.48 2.32
N LYS A 65 17.59 1.80 2.46
CA LYS A 65 16.59 2.46 3.30
C LYS A 65 15.26 2.47 2.56
N VAL A 66 14.22 1.95 3.17
CA VAL A 66 12.87 1.86 2.62
C VAL A 66 12.07 3.05 3.11
N THR A 67 11.48 3.81 2.19
CA THR A 67 10.58 4.92 2.52
C THR A 67 9.33 4.83 1.67
N GLN A 68 8.25 5.47 2.10
CA GLN A 68 7.01 5.50 1.31
C GLN A 68 7.12 6.55 0.21
N TYR A 69 6.71 6.19 -1.01
CA TYR A 69 6.57 7.16 -2.08
C TYR A 69 5.44 8.15 -1.76
N LYS A 70 5.78 9.44 -1.74
CA LYS A 70 4.80 10.53 -1.76
C LYS A 70 4.84 11.19 -3.15
N LYS A 71 3.66 11.46 -3.71
CA LYS A 71 3.52 12.25 -4.94
C LYS A 71 3.95 13.69 -4.64
N GLY A 72 4.79 14.26 -5.50
CA GLY A 72 5.16 15.67 -5.41
C GLY A 72 4.03 16.62 -5.83
N LYS A 73 4.27 17.93 -5.67
CA LYS A 73 3.38 18.97 -6.20
C LYS A 73 3.38 18.90 -7.74
N ASP A 74 2.21 19.04 -8.35
CA ASP A 74 2.08 19.06 -9.80
C ASP A 74 2.70 20.36 -10.36
N SER A 75 3.51 20.25 -11.41
CA SER A 75 4.16 21.41 -12.05
C SER A 75 3.19 22.16 -12.98
N LEU A 76 3.19 23.49 -12.89
CA LEU A 76 2.38 24.36 -13.74
C LEU A 76 2.92 24.49 -15.17
N SER A 77 4.25 24.36 -15.34
CA SER A 77 4.91 24.49 -16.64
C SER A 77 4.81 23.23 -17.51
N ALA A 78 4.23 22.14 -16.99
CA ALA A 78 3.98 20.94 -17.77
C ALA A 78 3.07 21.23 -18.96
N GLN A 79 3.36 20.65 -20.12
CA GLN A 79 2.63 20.92 -21.37
C GLN A 79 1.12 20.67 -21.23
N GLY A 80 0.73 19.61 -20.51
CA GLY A 80 -0.67 19.26 -20.26
C GLY A 80 -1.41 20.32 -19.45
N LYS A 81 -0.75 20.89 -18.43
CA LYS A 81 -1.32 21.95 -17.58
C LYS A 81 -1.43 23.27 -18.35
N ARG A 82 -0.38 23.68 -19.07
CA ARG A 82 -0.41 24.85 -19.97
C ARG A 82 -1.54 24.78 -21.00
N ARG A 83 -1.72 23.61 -21.63
CA ARG A 83 -2.81 23.37 -22.59
C ARG A 83 -4.18 23.41 -21.92
N TYR A 84 -4.31 22.84 -20.72
CA TYR A 84 -5.55 22.85 -19.94
C TYR A 84 -5.96 24.28 -19.58
N ASP A 85 -5.02 25.07 -19.07
CA ASP A 85 -5.30 26.45 -18.63
C ASP A 85 -5.69 27.36 -19.80
N ARG A 86 -5.01 27.24 -20.95
CA ARG A 86 -5.41 27.93 -22.19
C ARG A 86 -6.77 27.47 -22.72
N LYS A 87 -7.14 26.21 -22.53
CA LYS A 87 -8.48 25.72 -22.93
C LYS A 87 -9.55 26.21 -21.96
N GLN A 88 -9.20 26.34 -20.69
CA GLN A 88 -10.12 26.71 -19.62
C GLN A 88 -10.38 28.22 -19.54
N SER A 89 -9.49 29.05 -20.10
CA SER A 89 -9.67 30.51 -20.16
C SER A 89 -10.80 30.93 -21.10
N GLY A 90 -11.56 31.96 -20.71
CA GLY A 90 -12.69 32.50 -21.46
C GLY A 90 -14.04 32.04 -20.92
N TYR A 91 -15.09 32.20 -21.73
CA TYR A 91 -16.45 31.73 -21.40
C TYR A 91 -16.65 30.28 -21.88
N GLY A 92 -17.58 29.55 -21.26
CA GLY A 92 -17.90 28.17 -21.64
C GLY A 92 -17.75 27.11 -20.54
N GLY A 93 -17.42 27.52 -19.31
CA GLY A 93 -17.47 26.64 -18.14
C GLY A 93 -16.37 25.56 -18.11
N GLN A 94 -16.69 24.38 -17.60
CA GLN A 94 -15.73 23.29 -17.40
C GLN A 94 -15.44 22.54 -18.72
N THR A 95 -14.20 22.62 -19.23
CA THR A 95 -13.86 22.13 -20.59
C THR A 95 -13.38 20.68 -20.68
N LYS A 96 -13.16 20.03 -19.54
CA LYS A 96 -12.68 18.64 -19.41
C LYS A 96 -13.50 17.88 -18.37
N PRO A 97 -13.74 16.58 -18.57
CA PRO A 97 -14.58 15.80 -17.67
C PRO A 97 -13.94 15.66 -16.28
N VAL A 98 -14.75 15.87 -15.24
CA VAL A 98 -14.38 15.57 -13.85
C VAL A 98 -14.88 14.17 -13.50
N PHE A 99 -13.99 13.34 -12.95
CA PHE A 99 -14.33 11.96 -12.62
C PHE A 99 -14.95 11.86 -11.21
N HIS A 100 -16.26 11.56 -11.14
CA HIS A 100 -17.02 11.51 -9.88
C HIS A 100 -17.15 10.11 -9.26
N LYS A 101 -17.23 9.04 -10.07
CA LYS A 101 -17.56 7.68 -9.59
C LYS A 101 -16.31 6.87 -9.21
N LYS A 102 -15.70 7.18 -8.07
CA LYS A 102 -14.51 6.45 -7.56
C LYS A 102 -14.93 5.14 -6.89
N ALA A 103 -14.64 4.01 -7.53
CA ALA A 103 -14.92 2.68 -6.97
C ALA A 103 -13.79 2.09 -6.12
N LYS A 104 -12.54 2.56 -6.29
CA LYS A 104 -11.38 2.00 -5.57
C LYS A 104 -11.16 2.74 -4.26
N THR A 105 -11.27 2.02 -3.15
CA THR A 105 -11.06 2.55 -1.79
C THR A 105 -9.58 2.69 -1.44
N THR A 106 -8.73 1.75 -1.90
CA THR A 106 -7.29 1.72 -1.59
C THR A 106 -6.43 2.05 -2.81
N LYS A 107 -5.20 2.46 -2.56
CA LYS A 107 -4.18 2.74 -3.57
C LYS A 107 -3.06 1.70 -3.46
N LYS A 108 -2.36 1.44 -4.55
CA LYS A 108 -1.10 0.69 -4.49
C LYS A 108 -0.04 1.56 -3.83
N ILE A 109 0.55 1.09 -2.75
CA ILE A 109 1.66 1.77 -2.08
C ILE A 109 2.92 1.43 -2.85
N VAL A 110 3.70 2.46 -3.19
CA VAL A 110 5.01 2.30 -3.82
C VAL A 110 6.08 2.61 -2.79
N LEU A 111 7.03 1.69 -2.64
CA LEU A 111 8.20 1.89 -1.79
C LEU A 111 9.32 2.55 -2.60
N LYS A 112 9.92 3.59 -2.04
CA LYS A 112 11.17 4.19 -2.49
C LYS A 112 12.32 3.55 -1.74
N LEU A 113 13.22 2.90 -2.45
CA LEU A 113 14.42 2.31 -1.87
C LEU A 113 15.62 3.16 -2.19
N GLN A 114 16.33 3.59 -1.15
CA GLN A 114 17.55 4.37 -1.28
C GLN A 114 18.75 3.50 -0.91
N CYS A 115 19.69 3.34 -1.84
CA CYS A 115 20.96 2.70 -1.55
C CYS A 115 21.80 3.55 -0.57
N GLN A 116 22.38 2.93 0.46
CA GLN A 116 23.21 3.65 1.42
C GLN A 116 24.55 4.10 0.83
N SER A 117 25.16 3.33 -0.09
CA SER A 117 26.45 3.66 -0.68
C SER A 117 26.37 4.68 -1.82
N CYS A 118 25.52 4.44 -2.83
CA CYS A 118 25.44 5.30 -4.03
C CYS A 118 24.24 6.25 -4.07
N LYS A 119 23.34 6.21 -3.07
CA LYS A 119 22.13 7.05 -2.99
C LYS A 119 21.16 6.92 -4.18
N HIS A 120 21.35 5.94 -5.06
CA HIS A 120 20.41 5.65 -6.14
C HIS A 120 19.05 5.20 -5.60
N TYR A 121 17.98 5.66 -6.25
CA TYR A 121 16.60 5.34 -5.89
C TYR A 121 15.99 4.29 -6.81
N SER A 122 15.32 3.29 -6.23
CA SER A 122 14.53 2.30 -6.98
C SER A 122 13.11 2.22 -6.42
N GLN A 123 12.11 2.13 -7.30
CA GLN A 123 10.70 2.09 -6.92
C GLN A 123 10.15 0.67 -7.01
N HIS A 124 9.49 0.22 -5.94
CA HIS A 124 8.86 -1.11 -5.89
C HIS A 124 7.39 -0.98 -5.48
N PRO A 125 6.44 -1.24 -6.41
CA PRO A 125 5.02 -1.27 -6.08
C PRO A 125 4.67 -2.56 -5.33
N ILE A 126 3.87 -2.44 -4.27
CA ILE A 126 3.25 -3.57 -3.58
C ILE A 126 1.80 -3.72 -4.06
N LYS A 127 1.20 -4.90 -3.83
CA LYS A 127 -0.24 -5.11 -3.94
C LYS A 127 -1.01 -4.06 -3.12
N ALA A 128 -2.23 -3.76 -3.54
CA ALA A 128 -3.07 -2.79 -2.84
C ALA A 128 -3.43 -3.32 -1.44
N LEU A 129 -3.43 -2.42 -0.47
CA LEU A 129 -3.55 -2.71 0.96
C LEU A 129 -4.33 -1.57 1.63
N SER A 130 -5.10 -1.89 2.68
CA SER A 130 -5.82 -0.91 3.51
C SER A 130 -4.90 -0.21 4.51
N HIS A 131 -4.14 -0.96 5.33
CA HIS A 131 -3.29 -0.41 6.39
C HIS A 131 -1.82 -0.76 6.20
N PHE A 132 -0.96 0.25 6.20
CA PHE A 132 0.49 0.10 6.06
C PHE A 132 1.21 0.51 7.32
N SER A 133 2.03 -0.39 7.87
CA SER A 133 2.87 -0.13 9.05
C SER A 133 4.33 -0.47 8.77
N TRP A 134 5.22 0.29 9.37
CA TRP A 134 6.65 0.00 9.37
C TRP A 134 6.97 -1.06 10.40
N ALA A 135 7.79 -2.04 10.04
CA ALA A 135 8.39 -2.95 10.99
C ALA A 135 9.58 -2.23 11.62
N GLU A 136 9.50 -1.96 12.92
CA GLU A 136 10.72 -1.76 13.69
C GLU A 136 11.45 -3.10 13.77
N HIS A 137 12.66 -3.12 13.23
CA HIS A 137 13.64 -4.12 13.60
C HIS A 137 14.61 -3.42 14.55
N VAL A 138 14.60 -3.83 15.82
CA VAL A 138 15.76 -3.70 16.69
C VAL A 138 16.85 -4.55 16.03
N VAL A 139 17.82 -3.87 15.43
CA VAL A 139 19.11 -4.50 15.10
C VAL A 139 20.01 -4.10 16.26
N GLU A 140 20.08 -4.94 17.29
CA GLU A 140 21.29 -5.00 18.13
C GLU A 140 22.19 -6.05 17.49
N PRO A 141 23.28 -5.66 16.81
CA PRO A 141 24.38 -6.55 16.55
C PRO A 141 25.48 -6.18 17.54
N SER A 142 25.30 -6.55 18.79
CA SER A 142 26.44 -6.83 19.67
C SER A 142 26.04 -7.95 20.60
N ILE A 143 26.23 -9.16 20.08
CA ILE A 143 26.73 -10.26 20.90
C ILE A 143 27.98 -9.67 21.59
N SER A 144 27.79 -9.11 22.77
CA SER A 144 28.84 -8.90 23.76
C SER A 144 29.28 -10.30 24.14
N VAL A 145 30.15 -10.89 23.33
CA VAL A 145 30.93 -12.04 23.75
C VAL A 145 31.70 -11.56 24.97
N CYS A 146 31.33 -12.12 26.12
CA CYS A 146 32.11 -12.15 27.34
C CYS A 146 33.60 -12.29 27.03
N VAL A 147 34.36 -11.20 27.15
CA VAL A 147 35.82 -11.27 27.35
C VAL A 147 36.21 -10.69 28.73
N CYS A 148 35.23 -10.43 29.61
CA CYS A 148 35.48 -9.88 30.94
C CYS A 148 35.64 -10.96 32.05
N SER A 149 35.74 -12.24 31.71
CA SER A 149 35.81 -13.32 32.73
C SER A 149 37.05 -14.21 32.64
N LEU A 150 38.01 -13.93 31.74
CA LEU A 150 39.27 -14.68 31.67
C LEU A 150 40.53 -13.82 31.93
N PHE A 151 40.38 -12.51 32.18
CA PHE A 151 41.50 -11.64 32.55
C PHE A 151 41.64 -11.40 34.07
N SER A 152 40.95 -12.19 34.90
CA SER A 152 40.98 -12.07 36.37
C SER A 152 41.65 -13.24 37.08
N ALA A 153 42.17 -14.24 36.34
CA ALA A 153 42.78 -15.44 36.93
C ALA A 153 44.31 -15.52 36.78
N PHE A 154 44.97 -14.53 36.15
CA PHE A 154 46.43 -14.57 35.93
C PHE A 154 47.24 -13.59 36.79
N PHE A 155 46.61 -12.80 37.67
CA PHE A 155 47.30 -11.73 38.42
C PHE A 155 47.19 -11.83 39.96
N VAL A 156 46.86 -13.00 40.53
CA VAL A 156 46.69 -13.17 41.99
C VAL A 156 47.52 -14.31 42.60
N THR A 157 48.49 -14.91 41.88
CA THR A 157 49.34 -15.98 42.47
C THR A 157 50.85 -15.78 42.35
N GLU A 158 51.36 -14.55 42.16
CA GLU A 158 52.82 -14.37 42.03
C GLU A 158 53.41 -13.08 42.65
N MET A 159 52.88 -12.58 43.77
CA MET A 159 53.59 -11.58 44.59
C MET A 159 53.34 -11.74 46.10
N GLN A 160 53.67 -12.93 46.63
CA GLN A 160 53.90 -13.13 48.07
C GLN A 160 55.06 -14.11 48.28
N ALA A 161 56.20 -13.77 47.67
CA ALA A 161 57.48 -14.37 47.98
C ALA A 161 58.57 -13.31 47.74
N PHE A 162 58.67 -12.35 48.65
CA PHE A 162 59.91 -11.66 49.05
C PHE A 162 59.66 -10.85 50.32
#